data_AF-A0A7K3Y7D5-F1
#
_entry.id   AF-A0A7K3Y7D5-F1
#
_cell.length_a   1.000
_cell.length_b   1.000
_cell.length_c   1.000
_cell.angle_alpha   90.00
_cell.angle_beta   90.00
_cell.angle_gamma   90.00
#
_symmetry.space_group_name_H-M   'P 1'
#
loop_
_entity.id
_entity.type
_entity.pdbx_description
1 polymer ?
#
loop_
_entity_poly.entity_id
_entity_poly.type
_entity_poly.pdbx_seq_one_letter_code
_entity_poly.pdbx_strand_id
1 'polypeptide(L)'
;AAFGLTRVRVAEKDELDVNDPESIATIRERGMTLADIMAYSAPRDMVAREWTNGFHLTRRCADLLHSYGHGREAIVRAFLDILASEPDTFIAKKHGAETAERTMRCAGEVVRGGRDLHAFDDECIRDGINPGSIADITIAGIYVALGEGWRWDC
;
A
#
# COMPACT_ATOMS: atom_id res chain seq x y z
N ALA A 1 19.78 -13.54 10.42
CA ALA A 1 18.39 -13.39 9.93
C ALA A 1 18.36 -12.32 8.84
N ALA A 2 17.53 -12.45 7.80
CA ALA A 2 17.48 -11.53 6.66
C ALA A 2 17.25 -10.06 7.05
N PHE A 3 16.52 -9.81 8.15
CA PHE A 3 16.30 -8.48 8.72
C PHE A 3 17.54 -7.86 9.39
N GLY A 4 18.58 -8.63 9.72
CA GLY A 4 19.84 -8.07 10.24
C GLY A 4 20.69 -7.36 9.18
N LEU A 5 20.35 -7.54 7.89
CA LEU A 5 21.04 -6.93 6.75
C LEU A 5 20.35 -5.64 6.25
N THR A 6 19.15 -5.33 6.76
CA THR A 6 18.36 -4.17 6.35
C THR A 6 17.69 -3.53 7.57
N ARG A 7 17.90 -2.23 7.80
CA ARG A 7 17.18 -1.51 8.88
C ARG A 7 15.73 -1.29 8.45
N VAL A 8 14.84 -2.11 8.97
CA VAL A 8 13.39 -1.90 8.82
C VAL A 8 12.98 -0.76 9.73
N ARG A 9 12.34 0.28 9.17
CA ARG A 9 11.79 1.37 9.98
C ARG A 9 10.58 0.87 10.75
N VAL A 10 10.50 1.19 12.03
CA VAL A 10 9.34 0.96 12.92
C VAL A 10 8.94 2.31 13.49
N ALA A 11 7.65 2.54 13.79
CA ALA A 11 7.26 3.81 14.41
C ALA A 11 7.78 3.85 15.85
N GLU A 12 8.27 5.00 16.31
CA GLU A 12 8.89 5.15 17.65
C GLU A 12 7.97 4.77 18.83
N LYS A 13 6.66 4.61 18.59
CA LYS A 13 5.66 4.29 19.60
C LYS A 13 5.11 2.86 19.50
N ASP A 14 5.66 2.03 18.62
CA ASP A 14 5.22 0.64 18.50
C ASP A 14 5.84 -0.19 19.63
N GLU A 15 5.00 -0.93 20.35
CA GLU A 15 5.43 -1.88 21.40
C GLU A 15 6.17 -3.10 20.83
N LEU A 16 5.92 -3.43 19.55
CA LEU A 16 6.59 -4.51 18.83
C LEU A 16 7.49 -3.91 17.75
N ASP A 17 8.79 -4.15 17.85
CA ASP A 17 9.82 -3.73 16.91
C ASP A 17 10.57 -4.96 16.37
N VAL A 18 10.59 -5.11 15.04
CA VAL A 18 11.31 -6.20 14.36
C VAL A 18 12.82 -6.18 14.60
N ASN A 19 13.37 -5.03 14.98
CA ASN A 19 14.77 -4.85 15.34
C ASN A 19 15.05 -5.17 16.82
N ASP A 20 14.01 -5.34 17.64
CA ASP A 20 14.11 -5.66 19.06
C ASP A 20 13.89 -7.17 19.29
N PRO A 21 14.92 -7.93 19.70
CA PRO A 21 14.77 -9.34 20.07
C PRO A 21 13.71 -9.60 21.14
N GLU A 22 13.44 -8.65 22.04
CA GLU A 22 12.40 -8.77 23.08
C GLU A 22 10.98 -8.81 22.50
N SER A 23 10.79 -8.30 21.29
CA SER A 23 9.50 -8.40 20.58
C SER A 23 9.14 -9.86 20.28
N ILE A 24 10.13 -10.72 20.03
CA ILE A 24 9.89 -12.16 19.81
C ILE A 24 9.45 -12.82 21.12
N ALA A 25 10.07 -12.46 22.25
CA ALA A 25 9.67 -12.95 23.56
C ALA A 25 8.23 -12.52 23.89
N THR A 26 7.93 -11.23 23.69
CA THR A 26 6.59 -10.66 23.90
C THR A 26 5.51 -11.34 23.07
N ILE A 27 5.76 -11.58 21.77
CA ILE A 27 4.84 -12.30 20.87
C ILE A 27 4.56 -13.71 21.41
N ARG A 28 5.59 -14.43 21.88
CA ARG A 28 5.46 -15.78 22.41
C ARG A 28 4.73 -15.81 23.75
N GLU A 29 5.08 -14.92 24.67
CA GLU A 29 4.47 -14.82 26.00
C GLU A 29 2.99 -14.47 25.92
N ARG A 30 2.61 -13.57 24.99
CA ARG A 30 1.22 -13.20 24.73
C ARG A 30 0.47 -14.24 23.88
N GLY A 31 1.16 -15.26 23.35
CA GLY A 31 0.57 -16.26 22.47
C GLY A 31 0.00 -15.68 21.17
N MET A 32 0.59 -14.59 20.65
CA MET A 32 0.07 -13.89 19.47
C MET A 32 0.23 -14.74 18.21
N THR A 33 -0.86 -14.87 17.45
CA THR A 33 -0.86 -15.46 16.11
C THR A 33 -0.44 -14.42 15.06
N LEU A 34 -0.19 -14.86 13.82
CA LEU A 34 0.02 -13.94 12.70
C LEU A 34 -1.18 -13.00 12.51
N ALA A 35 -2.41 -13.50 12.71
CA ALA A 35 -3.62 -12.68 12.62
C ALA A 35 -3.64 -11.58 13.69
N ASP A 36 -3.19 -11.89 14.91
CA ASP A 36 -3.09 -10.89 15.98
C ASP A 36 -2.04 -9.82 15.67
N ILE A 37 -0.92 -10.20 15.06
CA ILE A 37 0.13 -9.27 14.63
C ILE A 37 -0.39 -8.34 13.52
N MET A 38 -1.15 -8.88 12.56
CA MET A 38 -1.79 -8.07 11.51
C MET A 38 -2.83 -7.14 12.10
N ALA A 39 -3.67 -7.61 13.04
CA ALA A 39 -4.65 -6.80 13.76
C ALA A 39 -4.01 -5.66 14.56
N TYR A 40 -2.89 -5.94 15.25
CA TYR A 40 -2.10 -4.93 15.96
C TYR A 40 -1.55 -3.85 15.01
N SER A 41 -1.14 -4.24 13.79
CA SER A 41 -0.51 -3.34 12.82
C SER A 41 -1.51 -2.56 11.95
N ALA A 42 -2.72 -3.10 11.74
CA ALA A 42 -3.75 -2.57 10.84
C ALA A 42 -4.09 -1.08 10.99
N PRO A 43 -4.11 -0.47 12.19
CA PRO A 43 -4.39 0.96 12.31
C PRO A 43 -3.34 1.88 11.68
N ARG A 44 -2.12 1.38 11.42
CA ARG A 44 -0.97 2.17 10.95
C ARG A 44 -0.40 1.67 9.62
N ASP A 45 -0.83 0.50 9.17
CA ASP A 45 -0.33 -0.17 7.98
C ASP A 45 -1.52 -0.68 7.14
N MET A 46 -1.69 -0.10 5.95
CA MET A 46 -2.84 -0.46 5.11
C MET A 46 -2.75 -1.89 4.56
N VAL A 47 -1.55 -2.46 4.41
CA VAL A 47 -1.41 -3.87 4.00
C VAL A 47 -1.86 -4.78 5.13
N ALA A 48 -1.45 -4.52 6.38
CA ALA A 48 -1.95 -5.27 7.54
C ALA A 48 -3.48 -5.10 7.71
N ARG A 49 -4.01 -3.92 7.38
CA ARG A 49 -5.45 -3.68 7.41
C ARG A 49 -6.22 -4.52 6.39
N GLU A 50 -5.67 -4.76 5.20
CA GLU A 50 -6.28 -5.66 4.21
C GLU A 50 -6.45 -7.09 4.76
N TRP A 51 -5.51 -7.58 5.58
CA TRP A 51 -5.63 -8.90 6.21
C TRP A 51 -6.77 -8.98 7.23
N THR A 52 -7.16 -7.85 7.80
CA THR A 52 -8.14 -7.79 8.91
C THR A 52 -9.53 -7.35 8.45
N ASN A 53 -9.62 -6.73 7.26
CA ASN A 53 -10.88 -6.29 6.67
C ASN A 53 -11.37 -7.18 5.49
N GLY A 54 -10.64 -8.25 5.17
CA GLY A 54 -11.00 -9.16 4.07
C GLY A 54 -10.57 -8.66 2.69
N PHE A 55 -9.46 -7.95 2.58
CA PHE A 55 -8.83 -7.50 1.33
C PHE A 55 -9.70 -6.53 0.51
N HIS A 56 -10.30 -5.55 1.18
CA HIS A 56 -11.30 -4.67 0.59
C HIS A 56 -10.74 -3.76 -0.53
N LEU A 57 -9.56 -3.16 -0.36
CA LEU A 57 -8.92 -2.36 -1.41
C LEU A 57 -8.37 -3.21 -2.54
N THR A 58 -7.87 -4.41 -2.21
CA THR A 58 -7.42 -5.42 -3.17
C THR A 58 -8.55 -5.84 -4.10
N ARG A 59 -9.72 -6.17 -3.53
CA ARG A 59 -10.94 -6.48 -4.28
C ARG A 59 -11.35 -5.32 -5.18
N ARG A 60 -11.40 -4.10 -4.63
CA ARG A 60 -11.70 -2.89 -5.40
C ARG A 60 -10.72 -2.70 -6.56
N CYS A 61 -9.43 -2.91 -6.34
CA CYS A 61 -8.42 -2.80 -7.39
C CYS A 61 -8.66 -3.81 -8.51
N ALA A 62 -8.98 -5.06 -8.17
CA ALA A 62 -9.31 -6.09 -9.16
C ALA A 62 -10.55 -5.72 -10.00
N ASP A 63 -11.60 -5.18 -9.35
CA ASP A 63 -12.80 -4.69 -10.05
C ASP A 63 -12.48 -3.54 -11.00
N LEU A 64 -11.62 -2.60 -10.57
CA LEU A 64 -11.16 -1.49 -11.40
C LEU A 64 -10.37 -1.98 -12.62
N LEU A 65 -9.50 -2.97 -12.45
CA LEU A 65 -8.74 -3.57 -13.56
C LEU A 65 -9.68 -4.12 -14.64
N HIS A 66 -10.71 -4.88 -14.24
CA HIS A 66 -11.74 -5.36 -15.17
C HIS A 66 -12.51 -4.22 -15.83
N SER A 67 -12.83 -3.15 -15.10
CA SER A 67 -13.55 -1.99 -15.64
C SER A 67 -12.74 -1.20 -16.67
N TYR A 68 -11.41 -1.12 -16.49
CA TYR A 68 -10.52 -0.35 -17.34
C TYR A 68 -10.01 -1.10 -18.57
N GLY A 69 -10.35 -2.37 -18.71
CA GLY A 69 -9.96 -3.20 -19.85
C GLY A 69 -8.77 -4.09 -19.52
N HIS A 70 -7.64 -3.88 -20.19
CA HIS A 70 -6.47 -4.76 -20.12
C HIS A 70 -5.18 -3.94 -20.10
N GLY A 71 -4.06 -4.62 -19.84
CA GLY A 71 -2.72 -4.05 -20.01
C GLY A 71 -2.34 -2.96 -19.02
N ARG A 72 -1.25 -2.28 -19.38
CA ARG A 72 -0.58 -1.29 -18.53
C ARG A 72 -1.49 -0.14 -18.16
N GLU A 73 -2.28 0.36 -19.10
CA GLU A 73 -3.16 1.50 -18.93
C GLU A 73 -4.25 1.24 -17.88
N ALA A 74 -4.78 0.01 -17.81
CA ALA A 74 -5.73 -0.38 -16.78
C ALA A 74 -5.09 -0.38 -15.39
N ILE A 75 -3.85 -0.85 -15.27
CA ILE A 75 -3.11 -0.87 -14.00
C ILE A 75 -2.79 0.54 -13.53
N VAL A 76 -2.31 1.42 -14.42
CA VAL A 76 -2.02 2.82 -14.08
C VAL A 76 -3.29 3.52 -13.57
N ARG A 77 -4.43 3.32 -14.25
CA ARG A 77 -5.70 3.91 -13.83
C ARG A 77 -6.19 3.35 -12.49
N ALA A 78 -6.15 2.02 -12.31
CA ALA A 78 -6.53 1.40 -11.04
C ALA A 78 -5.63 1.85 -9.89
N PHE A 79 -4.32 1.91 -10.08
CA PHE A 79 -3.36 2.41 -9.09
C PHE A 79 -3.69 3.84 -8.67
N LEU A 80 -3.92 4.74 -9.63
CA LEU A 80 -4.25 6.14 -9.35
C LEU A 80 -5.58 6.29 -8.62
N ASP A 81 -6.59 5.48 -8.95
CA ASP A 81 -7.88 5.49 -8.25
C ASP A 81 -7.79 5.01 -6.79
N ILE A 82 -6.99 3.97 -6.53
CA ILE A 82 -6.74 3.53 -5.15
C ILE A 82 -5.94 4.62 -4.42
N LEU A 83 -4.86 5.14 -5.02
CA LEU A 83 -4.03 6.20 -4.44
C LEU A 83 -4.82 7.49 -4.16
N ALA A 84 -5.81 7.82 -5.00
CA ALA A 84 -6.66 8.99 -4.81
C ALA A 84 -7.71 8.82 -3.70
N SER A 85 -7.93 7.59 -3.22
CA SER A 85 -9.01 7.29 -2.28
C SER A 85 -8.59 7.22 -0.81
N GLU A 86 -7.32 6.97 -0.51
CA GLU A 86 -6.80 6.93 0.85
C GLU A 86 -5.30 7.28 0.90
N PRO A 87 -4.80 7.97 1.96
CA PRO A 87 -3.38 8.25 2.10
C PRO A 87 -2.53 6.97 2.25
N ASP A 88 -1.46 6.87 1.48
CA ASP A 88 -0.53 5.74 1.52
C ASP A 88 0.26 5.70 2.85
N THR A 89 0.20 4.57 3.56
CA THR A 89 0.86 4.42 4.87
C THR A 89 2.38 4.33 4.79
N PHE A 90 2.95 3.88 3.66
CA PHE A 90 4.39 3.89 3.44
C PHE A 90 4.92 5.31 3.25
N ILE A 91 4.20 6.15 2.51
CA ILE A 91 4.49 7.60 2.45
C ILE A 91 4.37 8.21 3.83
N ALA A 92 3.27 7.95 4.55
CA ALA A 92 3.06 8.53 5.87
C ALA A 92 4.19 8.18 6.84
N LYS A 93 4.66 6.93 6.83
CA LYS A 93 5.78 6.44 7.65
C LYS A 93 7.12 7.07 7.27
N LYS A 94 7.33 7.42 6.00
CA LYS A 94 8.62 7.92 5.49
C LYS A 94 8.69 9.46 5.43
N HIS A 95 7.58 10.13 5.14
CA HIS A 95 7.48 11.56 4.83
C HIS A 95 6.40 12.30 5.62
N GLY A 96 5.67 11.61 6.51
CA GLY A 96 4.61 12.20 7.33
C GLY A 96 3.23 12.18 6.68
N ALA A 97 2.19 12.28 7.51
CA ALA A 97 0.78 12.19 7.11
C ALA A 97 0.38 13.29 6.12
N GLU A 98 0.85 14.53 6.31
CA GLU A 98 0.55 15.65 5.41
C GLU A 98 1.05 15.38 3.98
N THR A 99 2.25 14.80 3.85
CA THR A 99 2.79 14.41 2.54
C THR A 99 1.94 13.31 1.91
N ALA A 100 1.53 12.30 2.67
CA ALA A 100 0.67 11.23 2.17
C ALA A 100 -0.69 11.75 1.68
N GLU A 101 -1.32 12.65 2.44
CA GLU A 101 -2.57 13.29 2.05
C GLU A 101 -2.41 14.19 0.82
N ARG A 102 -1.30 14.94 0.72
CA ARG A 102 -0.97 15.75 -0.46
C ARG A 102 -0.85 14.86 -1.69
N THR A 103 -0.09 13.76 -1.61
CA THR A 103 0.06 12.80 -2.71
C THR A 103 -1.28 12.20 -3.14
N MET A 104 -2.13 11.81 -2.19
CA MET A 104 -3.51 11.35 -2.47
C MET A 104 -4.32 12.40 -3.23
N ARG A 105 -4.30 13.67 -2.79
CA ARG A 105 -5.01 14.76 -3.47
C ARG A 105 -4.49 14.98 -4.90
N CYS A 106 -3.17 14.97 -5.09
CA CYS A 106 -2.55 15.11 -6.41
C CYS A 106 -2.91 13.94 -7.34
N ALA A 107 -2.94 12.71 -6.85
CA ALA A 107 -3.44 11.57 -7.62
C ALA A 107 -4.91 11.78 -8.03
N GLY A 108 -5.75 12.29 -7.13
CA GLY A 108 -7.13 12.64 -7.45
C GLY A 108 -7.29 13.77 -8.47
N GLU A 109 -6.33 14.70 -8.56
CA GLU A 109 -6.27 15.70 -9.63
C GLU A 109 -5.94 15.06 -10.98
N VAL A 110 -5.00 14.11 -11.01
CA VAL A 110 -4.64 13.35 -12.22
C VAL A 110 -5.83 12.54 -12.72
N VAL A 111 -6.53 11.81 -11.83
CA VAL A 111 -7.74 11.04 -12.17
C VAL A 111 -8.82 11.92 -12.81
N ARG A 112 -8.98 13.16 -12.33
CA ARG A 112 -9.96 14.13 -12.87
C ARG A 112 -9.47 14.87 -14.13
N GLY A 113 -8.26 14.57 -14.61
CA GLY A 113 -7.64 15.28 -15.74
C GLY A 113 -7.22 16.71 -15.44
N GLY A 114 -7.15 17.10 -14.16
CA GLY A 114 -6.73 18.44 -13.71
C GLY A 114 -5.22 18.58 -13.52
N ARG A 115 -4.47 17.47 -13.57
CA ARG A 115 -3.01 17.43 -13.46
C ARG A 115 -2.46 16.39 -14.44
N ASP A 116 -1.32 16.69 -15.06
CA ASP A 116 -0.60 15.75 -15.91
C ASP A 116 0.04 14.63 -15.09
N LEU A 117 -0.08 13.38 -15.55
CA LEU A 117 0.44 12.20 -14.86
C LEU A 117 1.97 12.22 -14.80
N HIS A 118 2.64 12.55 -15.90
CA HIS A 118 4.10 12.51 -15.95
C HIS A 118 4.71 13.58 -15.06
N ALA A 119 4.14 14.79 -15.06
CA ALA A 119 4.55 15.85 -14.16
C ALA A 119 4.38 15.47 -12.68
N PHE A 120 3.31 14.75 -12.33
CA PHE A 120 3.08 14.25 -10.98
C PHE A 120 4.09 13.15 -10.59
N ASP A 121 4.35 12.21 -11.49
CA ASP A 121 5.33 11.14 -11.28
C ASP A 121 6.74 11.72 -11.09
N ASP A 122 7.13 12.67 -11.94
CA ASP A 122 8.42 13.37 -11.84
C ASP A 122 8.56 14.15 -10.52
N GLU A 123 7.48 14.76 -10.01
CA GLU A 123 7.46 15.40 -8.68
C GLU A 123 7.72 14.36 -7.59
N CYS A 124 7.01 13.22 -7.62
CA CYS A 124 7.17 12.14 -6.65
C CYS A 124 8.61 11.59 -6.66
N ILE A 125 9.18 11.35 -7.84
CA ILE A 125 10.55 10.86 -8.00
C ILE A 125 11.55 11.85 -7.43
N ARG A 126 11.42 13.14 -7.77
CA ARG A 126 12.32 14.21 -7.31
C ARG A 126 12.31 14.35 -5.79
N ASP A 127 11.13 14.23 -5.18
CA ASP A 127 10.94 14.36 -3.74
C ASP A 127 11.18 13.03 -2.98
N GLY A 128 11.45 11.94 -3.72
CA GLY A 128 11.65 10.60 -3.17
C GLY A 128 10.39 10.00 -2.53
N ILE A 129 9.21 10.47 -2.93
CA ILE A 129 7.89 10.05 -2.47
C ILE A 129 7.49 8.79 -3.27
N ASN A 130 7.30 7.68 -2.56
CA ASN A 130 6.91 6.41 -3.16
C ASN A 130 5.60 5.91 -2.54
N PRO A 131 4.49 5.80 -3.29
CA PRO A 131 3.24 5.19 -2.82
C PRO A 131 3.35 3.66 -2.76
N GLY A 132 4.20 3.17 -1.86
CA GLY A 132 4.61 1.76 -1.79
C GLY A 132 3.50 0.82 -1.33
N SER A 133 2.71 1.22 -0.32
CA SER A 133 1.63 0.36 0.17
C SER A 133 0.51 0.22 -0.85
N ILE A 134 0.20 1.28 -1.60
CA ILE A 134 -0.74 1.23 -2.72
C ILE A 134 -0.21 0.35 -3.86
N ALA A 135 1.11 0.35 -4.11
CA ALA A 135 1.72 -0.57 -5.07
C ALA A 135 1.54 -2.04 -4.64
N ASP A 136 1.76 -2.36 -3.36
CA ASP A 136 1.54 -3.71 -2.82
C ASP A 136 0.08 -4.16 -2.98
N ILE A 137 -0.88 -3.28 -2.66
CA ILE A 137 -2.32 -3.52 -2.86
C ILE A 137 -2.65 -3.72 -4.35
N THR A 138 -2.04 -2.94 -5.23
CA THR A 138 -2.23 -3.05 -6.68
C THR A 138 -1.74 -4.40 -7.20
N ILE A 139 -0.59 -4.88 -6.70
CA ILE A 139 -0.06 -6.21 -7.04
C ILE A 139 -1.03 -7.31 -6.59
N ALA A 140 -1.56 -7.21 -5.36
CA ALA A 140 -2.57 -8.15 -4.87
C ALA A 140 -3.85 -8.10 -5.71
N GLY A 141 -4.27 -6.90 -6.14
CA GLY A 141 -5.43 -6.71 -7.03
C GLY A 141 -5.22 -7.35 -8.41
N ILE A 142 -4.02 -7.20 -8.99
CA ILE A 142 -3.65 -7.88 -10.24
C ILE A 142 -3.72 -9.40 -10.08
N TYR A 143 -3.21 -9.95 -8.97
CA TYR A 143 -3.28 -11.39 -8.71
C TYR A 143 -4.73 -11.90 -8.69
N VAL A 144 -5.62 -11.20 -7.99
CA VAL A 144 -7.05 -11.55 -7.95
C VAL A 144 -7.69 -11.45 -9.34
N ALA A 145 -7.48 -10.33 -10.04
CA ALA A 145 -8.05 -10.10 -11.36
C ALA A 145 -7.59 -11.16 -12.38
N LEU A 146 -6.30 -11.53 -12.36
CA LEU A 146 -5.78 -12.62 -13.21
C LEU A 146 -6.47 -13.95 -12.92
N GLY A 147 -6.70 -14.26 -11.64
CA GLY A 147 -7.46 -15.43 -11.22
C GLY A 147 -8.93 -15.43 -11.70
N GLU A 148 -9.47 -14.25 -11.99
CA GLU A 148 -10.83 -14.02 -12.48
C GLU A 148 -10.91 -13.84 -14.00
N GLY A 149 -9.79 -14.07 -14.71
CA GLY A 149 -9.75 -14.04 -16.17
C GLY A 149 -9.50 -12.64 -16.75
N TRP A 150 -9.06 -11.67 -15.96
CA TRP A 150 -8.48 -10.43 -16.47
C TRP A 150 -7.27 -10.75 -17.36
N ARG A 151 -7.15 -10.05 -18.49
CA ARG A 151 -6.07 -10.27 -19.45
C ARG A 151 -5.09 -9.11 -19.39
N TRP A 152 -3.80 -9.44 -19.28
CA TRP A 152 -2.73 -8.47 -19.37
C TRP A 152 -2.53 -8.01 -20.82
N ASP A 153 -2.50 -8.94 -21.76
CA ASP A 153 -2.37 -8.71 -23.19
C ASP A 153 -3.65 -9.18 -23.91
N CYS A 154 -4.23 -8.30 -24.72
CA CYS A 154 -5.19 -8.71 -25.74
C CYS A 154 -5.12 -7.83 -26.98
#